data_AF-A0A935IZ79-F1
#
_entry.id   AF-A0A935IZ79-F1
#
_cell.length_a   1.000
_cell.length_b   1.000
_cell.length_c   1.000
_cell.angle_alpha   90.00
_cell.angle_beta   90.00
_cell.angle_gamma   90.00
#
_symmetry.space_group_name_H-M   'P 1'
#
loop_
_entity.id
_entity.type
_entity.pdbx_description
1 polymer ?
#
loop_
_entity_poly.entity_id
_entity_poly.type
_entity_poly.pdbx_seq_one_letter_code
_entity_poly.pdbx_strand_id
1 'polypeptide(L)'
;MGTNQNTSSTAQTPKWDLPDAWAKSGHCPACGATNLKVTHLPDMPDYLSCARCQVSFEVENGGRFVRLKYIPDRYEFADAQLHNRWVEAASLSAILNKARPAAHEEKTIPPSTQMLSDADAWNRALGMYRLGNKPKMIQLTLMQSGMPQEQAAVIYQKLKKLAEQDAQKMNQKFWILAGISIFLILSLAGGWLYASGNLAILMGDATPVPVVEGPSAVELLLDLVPDDAKPAIVDLPETVVEVGRGPGHSSCPPTSGMAAELFGGDAGMWQKSGAFAAWQMVNPIDSAIVTVPTDMTAAYVNNKTMQFLSVHGPATIYNVNFLVISC
;
A
#
# COMPACT_ATOMS: atom_id res chain seq x y z
N MET A 1 -11.53 16.01 36.99
CA MET A 1 -11.78 14.75 36.25
C MET A 1 -11.87 15.10 34.78
N GLY A 2 -10.73 15.09 34.08
CA GLY A 2 -10.67 15.35 32.64
C GLY A 2 -10.78 14.02 31.91
N THR A 3 -11.83 13.83 31.14
CA THR A 3 -12.00 12.67 30.27
C THR A 3 -11.03 12.78 29.09
N ASN A 4 -9.99 11.94 29.08
CA ASN A 4 -9.18 11.69 27.90
C ASN A 4 -10.06 11.04 26.84
N GLN A 5 -10.49 11.83 25.86
CA GLN A 5 -11.05 11.28 24.63
C GLN A 5 -9.89 10.72 23.81
N ASN A 6 -9.67 9.41 23.92
CA ASN A 6 -8.91 8.65 22.94
C ASN A 6 -9.64 8.78 21.60
N THR A 7 -9.22 9.75 20.78
CA THR A 7 -9.57 9.79 19.37
C THR A 7 -8.86 8.62 18.70
N SER A 8 -9.55 7.49 18.58
CA SER A 8 -9.16 6.40 17.71
C SER A 8 -8.85 6.97 16.33
N SER A 9 -7.59 6.92 15.93
CA SER A 9 -7.14 7.31 14.60
C SER A 9 -7.68 6.29 13.60
N THR A 10 -8.92 6.46 13.15
CA THR A 10 -9.43 5.74 11.98
C THR A 10 -8.47 6.00 10.83
N ALA A 11 -7.89 4.92 10.29
CA ALA A 11 -7.03 5.00 9.13
C ALA A 11 -7.75 5.76 8.00
N GLN A 12 -7.14 6.84 7.50
CA GLN A 12 -7.72 7.67 6.46
C GLN A 12 -7.78 6.87 5.15
N THR A 13 -8.96 6.31 4.88
CA THR A 13 -9.23 5.48 3.72
C THR A 13 -9.86 6.31 2.61
N PRO A 14 -9.35 6.25 1.37
CA PRO A 14 -9.92 7.01 0.26
C PRO A 14 -11.29 6.45 -0.13
N LYS A 15 -12.19 7.33 -0.55
CA LYS A 15 -13.55 6.98 -0.97
C LYS A 15 -13.55 6.46 -2.41
N TRP A 16 -14.21 5.31 -2.63
CA TRP A 16 -14.25 4.63 -3.93
C TRP A 16 -15.51 4.89 -4.75
N ASP A 17 -16.56 5.41 -4.12
CA ASP A 17 -17.83 5.73 -4.78
C ASP A 17 -18.24 7.15 -4.36
N LEU A 18 -17.80 8.15 -5.12
CA LEU A 18 -18.12 9.55 -4.93
C LEU A 18 -19.34 9.92 -5.78
N PRO A 19 -20.48 10.28 -5.18
CA PRO A 19 -21.66 10.65 -5.97
C PRO A 19 -21.38 11.86 -6.86
N ASP A 20 -21.78 11.81 -8.13
CA ASP A 20 -21.66 12.94 -9.08
C ASP A 20 -22.31 14.25 -8.54
N ALA A 21 -23.32 14.12 -7.68
CA ALA A 21 -23.96 15.26 -7.03
C ALA A 21 -22.97 16.08 -6.17
N TRP A 22 -21.96 15.45 -5.57
CA TRP A 22 -20.92 16.15 -4.79
C TRP A 22 -20.12 17.11 -5.66
N ALA A 23 -19.91 16.78 -6.94
CA ALA A 23 -19.20 17.66 -7.87
C ALA A 23 -19.94 19.00 -8.06
N LYS A 24 -21.28 18.97 -8.00
CA LYS A 24 -22.15 20.13 -8.22
C LYS A 24 -22.28 21.02 -6.97
N SER A 25 -22.31 20.43 -5.78
CA SER A 25 -22.49 21.16 -4.52
C SER A 25 -21.18 21.47 -3.78
N GLY A 26 -20.10 20.77 -4.13
CA GLY A 26 -18.80 20.89 -3.49
C GLY A 26 -18.02 22.14 -3.90
N HIS A 27 -17.09 22.56 -3.02
CA HIS A 27 -16.13 23.62 -3.30
C HIS A 27 -14.72 23.03 -3.31
N CYS A 28 -13.87 23.58 -4.18
CA CYS A 28 -12.47 23.19 -4.22
C CYS A 28 -11.76 23.62 -2.93
N PRO A 29 -11.15 22.70 -2.15
CA PRO A 29 -10.46 23.04 -0.91
C PRO A 29 -9.20 23.89 -1.12
N ALA A 30 -8.66 23.91 -2.34
CA ALA A 30 -7.49 24.71 -2.69
C ALA A 30 -7.81 26.18 -3.07
N CYS A 31 -8.94 26.43 -3.75
CA CYS A 31 -9.23 27.74 -4.33
C CYS A 31 -10.67 28.25 -4.13
N GLY A 32 -11.54 27.48 -3.49
CA GLY A 32 -12.93 27.82 -3.22
C GLY A 32 -13.86 27.81 -4.45
N ALA A 33 -13.39 27.42 -5.63
CA ALA A 33 -14.25 27.34 -6.82
C ALA A 33 -15.32 26.27 -6.68
N THR A 34 -16.52 26.56 -7.18
CA THR A 34 -17.61 25.60 -7.37
C THR A 34 -17.41 24.80 -8.66
N ASN A 35 -18.27 23.79 -8.90
CA ASN A 35 -18.25 22.92 -10.09
C ASN A 35 -16.98 22.08 -10.21
N LEU A 36 -16.84 21.13 -9.28
CA LEU A 36 -15.86 20.07 -9.41
C LEU A 36 -16.33 19.03 -10.42
N LYS A 37 -15.42 18.16 -10.86
CA LYS A 37 -15.73 16.99 -11.68
C LYS A 37 -15.29 15.73 -10.94
N VAL A 38 -16.20 14.79 -10.73
CA VAL A 38 -15.88 13.44 -10.23
C VAL A 38 -15.31 12.62 -11.39
N THR A 39 -14.31 11.79 -11.12
CA THR A 39 -13.81 10.79 -12.05
C THR A 39 -13.82 9.42 -11.39
N HIS A 40 -14.55 8.50 -12.02
CA HIS A 40 -14.69 7.11 -11.60
C HIS A 40 -13.73 6.19 -12.33
N LEU A 41 -13.10 5.28 -11.59
CA LEU A 41 -12.11 4.34 -12.13
C LEU A 41 -12.32 2.94 -11.55
N PRO A 42 -12.20 1.88 -12.36
CA PRO A 42 -12.56 0.53 -11.91
C PRO A 42 -11.64 -0.05 -10.82
N ASP A 43 -10.37 0.36 -10.77
CA ASP A 43 -9.36 -0.24 -9.89
C ASP A 43 -8.66 0.80 -9.00
N MET A 44 -9.24 2.00 -8.85
CA MET A 44 -8.68 3.09 -8.07
C MET A 44 -9.78 3.91 -7.39
N PRO A 45 -9.50 4.53 -6.24
CA PRO A 45 -10.45 5.42 -5.60
C PRO A 45 -10.87 6.58 -6.51
N ASP A 46 -12.10 7.02 -6.32
CA ASP A 46 -12.62 8.16 -7.03
C ASP A 46 -11.92 9.45 -6.59
N TYR A 47 -11.83 10.40 -7.50
CA TYR A 47 -11.24 11.69 -7.21
C TYR A 47 -12.02 12.83 -7.86
N LEU A 48 -11.86 14.01 -7.26
CA LEU A 48 -12.42 15.26 -7.73
C LEU A 48 -11.34 16.08 -8.43
N SER A 49 -11.69 16.73 -9.54
CA SER A 49 -10.83 17.71 -10.21
C SER A 49 -11.51 19.08 -10.27
N CYS A 50 -10.74 20.14 -10.07
CA CYS A 50 -11.22 21.52 -10.15
C CYS A 50 -10.81 22.15 -11.48
N ALA A 51 -11.78 22.61 -12.29
CA ALA A 51 -11.47 23.27 -13.56
C ALA A 51 -10.72 24.61 -13.40
N ARG A 52 -10.94 25.34 -12.29
CA ARG A 52 -10.35 26.67 -12.08
C ARG A 52 -8.88 26.61 -11.69
N CYS A 53 -8.56 25.80 -10.68
CA CYS A 53 -7.19 25.70 -10.18
C CYS A 53 -6.43 24.50 -10.71
N GLN A 54 -7.11 23.60 -11.43
CA GLN A 54 -6.57 22.36 -11.98
C GLN A 54 -6.07 21.35 -10.95
N VAL A 55 -6.23 21.56 -9.63
CA VAL A 55 -5.89 20.53 -8.64
C VAL A 55 -6.83 19.34 -8.78
N SER A 56 -6.30 18.14 -8.54
CA SER A 56 -7.10 16.92 -8.40
C SER A 56 -6.80 16.26 -7.07
N PHE A 57 -7.82 15.74 -6.40
CA PHE A 57 -7.71 15.21 -5.04
C PHE A 57 -8.70 14.09 -4.76
N GLU A 58 -8.26 13.11 -3.97
CA GLU A 58 -9.14 12.11 -3.35
C GLU A 58 -9.71 12.66 -2.06
N VAL A 59 -10.85 12.12 -1.66
CA VAL A 59 -11.52 12.44 -0.40
C VAL A 59 -11.53 11.19 0.47
N GLU A 60 -11.25 11.36 1.76
CA GLU A 60 -11.41 10.30 2.77
C GLU A 60 -12.90 9.90 2.91
N ASN A 61 -13.19 8.67 3.33
CA ASN A 61 -14.55 8.20 3.62
C ASN A 61 -15.38 9.14 4.53
N GLY A 62 -14.74 9.80 5.50
CA GLY A 62 -15.37 10.78 6.38
C GLY A 62 -15.54 12.18 5.79
N GLY A 63 -14.97 12.46 4.62
CA GLY A 63 -15.06 13.76 3.96
C GLY A 63 -14.19 14.88 4.57
N ARG A 64 -13.54 14.63 5.71
CA ARG A 64 -12.77 15.66 6.44
C ARG A 64 -11.40 15.88 5.84
N PHE A 65 -10.75 14.81 5.40
CA PHE A 65 -9.41 14.85 4.84
C PHE A 65 -9.43 14.67 3.32
N VAL A 66 -8.49 15.33 2.65
CA VAL A 66 -8.23 15.19 1.22
C VAL A 66 -6.75 14.88 1.00
N ARG A 67 -6.45 14.21 -0.10
CA ARG A 67 -5.08 13.94 -0.53
C ARG A 67 -4.93 14.33 -2.00
N LEU A 68 -3.93 15.15 -2.29
CA LEU A 68 -3.73 15.65 -3.65
C LEU A 68 -3.18 14.53 -4.56
N LYS A 69 -3.81 14.37 -5.72
CA LYS A 69 -3.36 13.51 -6.82
C LYS A 69 -2.61 14.28 -7.88
N TYR A 70 -2.98 15.53 -8.08
CA TYR A 70 -2.30 16.41 -9.00
C TYR A 70 -2.18 17.81 -8.40
N ILE A 71 -0.93 18.27 -8.32
CA ILE A 71 -0.55 19.62 -7.91
C ILE A 71 -0.07 20.35 -9.17
N PRO A 72 -0.78 21.40 -9.62
CA PRO A 72 -0.36 22.20 -10.76
C PRO A 72 0.87 23.03 -10.43
N ASP A 73 1.65 23.39 -11.45
CA ASP A 73 2.95 24.07 -11.32
C ASP A 73 2.89 25.34 -10.47
N ARG A 74 1.77 26.08 -10.53
CA ARG A 74 1.53 27.26 -9.69
C ARG A 74 1.51 26.99 -8.19
N TYR A 75 1.45 25.73 -7.77
CA TYR A 75 1.47 25.27 -6.39
C TYR A 75 2.65 24.31 -6.11
N GLU A 76 3.62 24.19 -7.03
CA GLU A 76 4.77 23.30 -6.89
C GLU A 76 5.59 23.60 -5.63
N PHE A 77 5.65 24.87 -5.21
CA PHE A 77 6.28 25.29 -3.95
C PHE A 77 5.73 24.59 -2.70
N ALA A 78 4.50 24.06 -2.77
CA ALA A 78 3.84 23.35 -1.67
C ALA A 78 3.92 21.82 -1.79
N ASP A 79 4.57 21.29 -2.84
CA ASP A 79 4.62 19.85 -3.12
C ASP A 79 5.17 19.07 -1.91
N ALA A 80 6.32 19.49 -1.36
CA ALA A 80 6.94 18.81 -0.23
C ALA A 80 6.04 18.63 1.01
N GLN A 81 5.05 19.52 1.21
CA GLN A 81 4.11 19.46 2.34
C GLN A 81 2.82 18.69 2.02
N LEU A 82 2.45 18.59 0.75
CA LEU A 82 1.15 18.08 0.32
C LEU A 82 1.25 16.70 -0.37
N HIS A 83 2.44 16.35 -0.84
CA HIS A 83 2.71 15.13 -1.58
C HIS A 83 2.37 13.88 -0.76
N ASN A 84 1.44 13.06 -1.27
CA ASN A 84 0.99 11.80 -0.67
C ASN A 84 0.55 11.90 0.81
N ARG A 85 0.14 13.08 1.27
CA ARG A 85 -0.33 13.31 2.65
C ARG A 85 -1.82 13.61 2.69
N TRP A 86 -2.48 13.05 3.70
CA TRP A 86 -3.84 13.45 4.06
C TRP A 86 -3.79 14.79 4.79
N VAL A 87 -4.55 15.76 4.32
CA VAL A 87 -4.65 17.09 4.92
C VAL A 87 -6.12 17.44 5.12
N GLU A 88 -6.44 18.18 6.17
CA GLU A 88 -7.82 18.65 6.36
C GLU A 88 -8.24 19.55 5.19
N ALA A 89 -9.41 19.26 4.62
CA ALA A 89 -9.93 20.00 3.47
C ALA A 89 -10.02 21.51 3.74
N ALA A 90 -10.45 21.88 4.97
CA ALA A 90 -10.57 23.27 5.40
C ALA A 90 -9.21 24.00 5.50
N SER A 91 -8.14 23.26 5.79
CA SER A 91 -6.80 23.82 6.03
C SER A 91 -5.96 23.95 4.76
N LEU A 92 -6.34 23.27 3.67
CA LEU A 92 -5.54 23.21 2.44
C LEU A 92 -5.26 24.59 1.84
N SER A 93 -6.29 25.46 1.73
CA SER A 93 -6.10 26.81 1.21
C SER A 93 -5.13 27.65 2.04
N ALA A 94 -5.15 27.50 3.37
CA ALA A 94 -4.23 28.17 4.28
C ALA A 94 -2.79 27.67 4.11
N ILE A 95 -2.59 26.37 3.93
CA ILE A 95 -1.28 25.77 3.63
C ILE A 95 -0.72 26.36 2.33
N LEU A 96 -1.53 26.37 1.26
CA LEU A 96 -1.13 26.91 -0.04
C LEU A 96 -0.80 28.40 0.01
N ASN A 97 -1.56 29.19 0.77
CA ASN A 97 -1.31 30.62 0.93
C ASN A 97 -0.05 30.88 1.77
N LYS A 98 0.19 30.10 2.83
CA LYS A 98 1.36 30.23 3.70
C LYS A 98 2.66 29.83 3.00
N ALA A 99 2.62 28.81 2.16
CA ALA A 99 3.79 28.33 1.44
C ALA A 99 4.15 29.19 0.22
N ARG A 100 3.28 30.14 -0.17
CA ARG A 100 3.50 31.01 -1.33
C ARG A 100 4.77 31.87 -1.13
N PRO A 101 5.77 31.79 -2.02
CA PRO A 101 6.95 32.65 -1.95
C PRO A 101 6.56 34.11 -2.20
N ALA A 102 7.15 35.03 -1.43
CA ALA A 102 6.87 36.47 -1.52
C ALA A 102 7.18 37.11 -2.90
N ALA A 103 7.91 36.40 -3.77
CA ALA A 103 8.37 36.89 -5.08
C ALA A 103 7.62 36.30 -6.28
N HIS A 104 6.65 35.41 -6.09
CA HIS A 104 5.78 34.99 -7.20
C HIS A 104 4.66 36.02 -7.41
N GLU A 105 5.05 37.18 -7.90
CA GLU A 105 4.13 38.09 -8.59
C GLU A 105 3.49 37.33 -9.75
N GLU A 106 2.18 37.47 -9.83
CA GLU A 106 1.28 36.81 -10.75
C GLU A 106 1.72 37.05 -12.20
N LYS A 107 2.53 36.15 -12.75
CA LYS A 107 2.70 36.06 -14.20
C LYS A 107 1.34 35.64 -14.73
N THR A 108 0.55 36.60 -15.20
CA THR A 108 -0.78 36.42 -15.75
C THR A 108 -0.71 35.40 -16.89
N ILE A 109 -1.06 34.14 -16.60
CA ILE A 109 -1.19 33.12 -17.65
C ILE A 109 -2.55 33.39 -18.32
N PRO A 110 -2.58 33.65 -19.65
CA PRO A 110 -3.82 33.86 -20.37
C PRO A 110 -4.71 32.59 -20.32
N PRO A 111 -6.03 32.73 -20.51
CA PRO A 111 -6.98 31.62 -20.39
C PRO A 111 -6.55 30.45 -21.29
N SER A 112 -6.40 29.29 -20.66
CA SER A 112 -5.89 28.05 -21.24
C SER A 112 -6.77 27.55 -22.40
N THR A 113 -6.43 27.99 -23.61
CA THR A 113 -6.92 27.39 -24.87
C THR A 113 -5.76 27.17 -25.85
N GLN A 114 -4.52 27.46 -25.44
CA GLN A 114 -3.34 27.09 -26.22
C GLN A 114 -3.07 25.60 -26.00
N MET A 115 -3.00 24.82 -27.09
CA MET A 115 -2.54 23.43 -27.07
C MET A 115 -1.24 23.37 -26.26
N LEU A 116 -1.23 22.59 -25.16
CA LEU A 116 0.00 22.36 -24.40
C LEU A 116 1.07 21.86 -25.38
N SER A 117 2.25 22.46 -25.34
CA SER A 117 3.39 21.94 -26.10
C SER A 117 3.68 20.50 -25.66
N ASP A 118 4.24 19.67 -26.56
CA ASP A 118 4.64 18.29 -26.22
C ASP A 118 5.55 18.23 -24.99
N ALA A 119 6.40 19.25 -24.80
CA ALA A 119 7.32 19.37 -23.69
C ALA A 119 6.58 19.65 -22.37
N ASP A 120 5.64 20.60 -22.36
CA ASP A 120 4.86 20.94 -21.17
C ASP A 120 3.95 19.77 -20.76
N ALA A 121 3.34 19.14 -21.76
CA ALA A 121 2.54 17.93 -21.59
C ALA A 121 3.35 16.81 -20.92
N TRP A 122 4.58 16.57 -21.38
CA TRP A 122 5.47 15.57 -20.81
C TRP A 122 5.94 15.93 -19.40
N ASN A 123 6.32 17.18 -19.14
CA ASN A 123 6.74 17.63 -17.81
C ASN A 123 5.59 17.50 -16.79
N ARG A 124 4.37 17.88 -17.19
CA ARG A 124 3.16 17.71 -16.38
C ARG A 124 2.89 16.23 -16.09
N ALA A 125 3.05 15.37 -17.10
CA ALA A 125 2.91 13.92 -16.96
C ALA A 125 3.94 13.32 -16.00
N LEU A 126 5.20 13.74 -16.09
CA LEU A 126 6.26 13.35 -15.18
C LEU A 126 6.00 13.81 -13.74
N GLY A 127 5.50 15.03 -13.56
CA GLY A 127 5.06 15.54 -12.26
C GLY A 127 4.02 14.60 -11.65
N MET A 128 2.95 14.29 -12.39
CA MET A 128 1.94 13.33 -11.91
C MET A 128 2.50 11.94 -11.61
N TYR A 129 3.44 11.44 -12.41
CA TYR A 129 4.08 10.15 -12.16
C TYR A 129 4.89 10.15 -10.87
N ARG A 130 5.63 11.22 -10.58
CA ARG A 130 6.37 11.39 -9.33
C ARG A 130 5.44 11.46 -8.11
N LEU A 131 4.22 11.97 -8.28
CA LEU A 131 3.16 11.91 -7.26
C LEU A 131 2.64 10.49 -6.97
N GLY A 132 3.15 9.46 -7.65
CA GLY A 132 2.72 8.07 -7.49
C GLY A 132 1.49 7.70 -8.32
N ASN A 133 1.08 8.54 -9.28
CA ASN A 133 -0.02 8.19 -10.17
C ASN A 133 0.42 7.15 -11.20
N LYS A 134 -0.42 6.13 -11.42
CA LYS A 134 -0.20 5.11 -12.46
C LYS A 134 -0.25 5.75 -13.85
N PRO A 135 0.52 5.30 -14.85
CA PRO A 135 0.52 5.87 -16.21
C PRO A 135 -0.87 6.04 -16.84
N LYS A 136 -1.78 5.09 -16.61
CA LYS A 136 -3.17 5.14 -17.12
C LYS A 136 -3.96 6.33 -16.54
N MET A 137 -3.72 6.70 -15.28
CA MET A 137 -4.33 7.87 -14.64
C MET A 137 -3.90 9.16 -15.29
N ILE A 138 -2.60 9.24 -15.54
CA ILE A 138 -1.95 10.40 -16.11
C ILE A 138 -2.52 10.64 -17.50
N GLN A 139 -2.62 9.58 -18.31
CA GLN A 139 -3.28 9.64 -19.62
C GLN A 139 -4.70 10.20 -19.53
N LEU A 140 -5.55 9.65 -18.65
CA LEU A 140 -6.93 10.10 -18.52
C LEU A 140 -7.02 11.57 -18.06
N THR A 141 -6.16 11.97 -17.11
CA THR A 141 -6.12 13.34 -16.58
C THR A 141 -5.72 14.33 -17.66
N LEU A 142 -4.73 13.97 -18.49
CA LEU A 142 -4.33 14.79 -19.64
C LEU A 142 -5.47 14.90 -20.67
N MET A 143 -6.15 13.81 -21.01
CA MET A 143 -7.30 13.85 -21.91
C MET A 143 -8.42 14.75 -21.39
N GLN A 144 -8.72 14.69 -20.09
CA GLN A 144 -9.70 15.54 -19.45
C GLN A 144 -9.31 17.02 -19.44
N SER A 145 -8.00 17.33 -19.50
CA SER A 145 -7.50 18.70 -19.65
C SER A 145 -7.57 19.24 -21.08
N GLY A 146 -8.16 18.48 -22.02
CA GLY A 146 -8.29 18.84 -23.43
C GLY A 146 -7.15 18.34 -24.33
N MET A 147 -6.29 17.44 -23.83
CA MET A 147 -5.22 16.86 -24.65
C MET A 147 -5.80 15.87 -25.68
N PRO A 148 -5.36 15.92 -26.96
CA PRO A 148 -5.71 14.92 -27.96
C PRO A 148 -5.33 13.50 -27.52
N GLN A 149 -6.20 12.54 -27.84
CA GLN A 149 -6.02 11.13 -27.44
C GLN A 149 -4.70 10.53 -27.95
N GLU A 150 -4.28 10.88 -29.16
CA GLU A 150 -3.03 10.39 -29.75
C GLU A 150 -1.80 10.86 -28.96
N GLN A 151 -1.75 12.14 -28.61
CA GLN A 151 -0.67 12.74 -27.84
C GLN A 151 -0.61 12.12 -26.43
N ALA A 152 -1.78 11.95 -25.78
CA ALA A 152 -1.89 11.29 -24.49
C ALA A 152 -1.42 9.82 -24.54
N ALA A 153 -1.69 9.10 -25.63
CA ALA A 153 -1.23 7.73 -25.84
C ALA A 153 0.30 7.63 -25.97
N VAL A 154 0.95 8.58 -26.65
CA VAL A 154 2.42 8.65 -26.74
C VAL A 154 3.03 8.85 -25.36
N ILE A 155 2.48 9.77 -24.56
CA ILE A 155 2.93 10.03 -23.18
C ILE A 155 2.73 8.79 -22.31
N TYR A 156 1.58 8.12 -22.42
CA TYR A 156 1.30 6.87 -21.71
C TYR A 156 2.36 5.81 -21.98
N GLN A 157 2.73 5.59 -23.26
CA GLN A 157 3.75 4.59 -23.62
C GLN A 157 5.13 4.94 -23.04
N LYS A 158 5.51 6.22 -23.05
CA LYS A 158 6.77 6.67 -22.45
C LYS A 158 6.77 6.46 -20.92
N LEU A 159 5.68 6.80 -20.24
CA LEU A 159 5.54 6.58 -18.80
C LEU A 159 5.50 5.11 -18.41
N LYS A 160 4.85 4.26 -19.21
CA LYS A 160 4.83 2.81 -18.99
C LYS A 160 6.25 2.23 -18.99
N LYS A 161 7.07 2.59 -19.98
CA LYS A 161 8.47 2.17 -20.05
C LYS A 161 9.28 2.67 -18.85
N LEU A 162 9.06 3.91 -18.43
CA LEU A 162 9.71 4.47 -17.24
C LEU A 162 9.34 3.69 -15.97
N ALA A 163 8.05 3.36 -15.81
CA ALA A 163 7.55 2.59 -14.68
C ALA A 163 8.12 1.16 -14.62
N GLU A 164 8.24 0.49 -15.77
CA GLU A 164 8.87 -0.83 -15.85
C GLU A 164 10.37 -0.76 -15.47
N GLN A 165 11.09 0.27 -15.94
CA GLN A 165 12.49 0.49 -15.59
C GLN A 165 12.68 0.79 -14.10
N ASP A 166 11.83 1.63 -13.51
CA ASP A 166 11.89 1.94 -12.08
C ASP A 166 11.56 0.72 -11.22
N ALA A 167 10.57 -0.08 -11.62
CA ALA A 167 10.23 -1.34 -10.94
C ALA A 167 11.41 -2.33 -10.96
N GLN A 168 12.10 -2.46 -12.09
CA GLN A 168 13.31 -3.30 -12.18
C GLN A 168 14.43 -2.79 -11.28
N LYS A 169 14.69 -1.49 -11.25
CA LYS A 169 15.71 -0.89 -10.36
C LYS A 169 15.39 -1.08 -8.90
N MET A 170 14.12 -0.93 -8.51
CA MET A 170 13.68 -1.15 -7.14
C MET A 170 13.82 -2.62 -6.74
N ASN A 171 13.45 -3.55 -7.62
CA ASN A 171 13.66 -4.99 -7.39
C ASN A 171 15.16 -5.31 -7.22
N GLN A 172 16.03 -4.75 -8.07
CA GLN A 172 17.47 -4.95 -7.94
C GLN A 172 18.03 -4.43 -6.61
N LYS A 173 17.62 -3.23 -6.18
CA LYS A 173 18.02 -2.67 -4.87
C LYS A 173 17.53 -3.53 -3.71
N PHE A 174 16.30 -4.04 -3.80
CA PHE A 174 15.73 -4.92 -2.79
C PHE A 174 16.55 -6.21 -2.64
N TRP A 175 16.91 -6.86 -3.76
CA TRP A 175 17.75 -8.07 -3.72
C TRP A 175 19.15 -7.82 -3.17
N ILE A 176 19.76 -6.67 -3.48
CA ILE A 176 21.07 -6.29 -2.91
C ILE A 176 20.96 -6.13 -1.39
N LEU A 177 19.96 -5.40 -0.91
CA LEU A 177 19.76 -5.19 0.53
C LEU A 177 19.43 -6.49 1.25
N ALA A 178 18.52 -7.31 0.70
CA ALA A 178 18.20 -8.62 1.24
C ALA A 178 19.43 -9.53 1.31
N GLY A 179 20.27 -9.53 0.27
CA GLY A 179 21.53 -10.27 0.25
C GLY A 179 22.51 -9.84 1.34
N ILE A 180 22.65 -8.52 1.56
CA ILE A 180 23.50 -7.97 2.63
C ILE A 180 22.97 -8.37 4.01
N SER A 181 21.65 -8.26 4.24
CA SER A 181 21.02 -8.65 5.50
C SER A 181 21.21 -10.14 5.79
N ILE A 182 20.99 -11.02 4.80
CA ILE A 182 21.21 -12.46 4.93
C ILE A 182 22.67 -12.76 5.27
N PHE A 183 23.62 -12.11 4.57
CA PHE A 183 25.05 -12.29 4.83
C PHE A 183 25.45 -11.87 6.25
N LEU A 184 24.92 -10.75 6.75
CA LEU A 184 25.14 -10.29 8.12
C LEU A 184 24.57 -11.27 9.15
N ILE A 185 23.35 -11.76 8.93
CA ILE A 185 22.71 -12.74 9.83
C ILE A 185 23.52 -14.03 9.87
N LEU A 186 23.95 -14.55 8.72
CA LEU A 186 24.78 -15.76 8.65
C LEU A 186 26.15 -15.55 9.31
N SER A 187 26.75 -14.37 9.16
CA SER A 187 28.03 -14.03 9.80
C SER A 187 27.91 -13.95 11.32
N LEU A 188 26.84 -13.34 11.82
CA LEU A 188 26.55 -13.24 13.25
C LEU A 188 26.21 -14.62 13.84
N ALA A 189 25.37 -15.41 13.17
CA ALA A 189 25.03 -16.77 13.60
C ALA A 189 26.27 -17.69 13.58
N GLY A 190 27.09 -17.62 12.53
CA GLY A 190 28.34 -18.36 12.42
C GLY A 190 29.36 -17.95 13.49
N GLY A 191 29.50 -16.65 13.75
CA GLY A 191 30.35 -16.13 14.83
C GLY A 191 29.87 -16.58 16.21
N TRP A 192 28.55 -16.57 16.45
CA TRP A 192 27.96 -17.04 17.70
C TRP A 192 28.14 -18.56 17.90
N LEU A 193 27.95 -19.36 16.85
CA LEU A 193 28.18 -20.81 16.86
C LEU A 193 29.66 -21.14 17.11
N TYR A 194 30.58 -20.37 16.51
CA TYR A 194 32.02 -20.54 16.72
C TYR A 194 32.43 -20.16 18.15
N ALA A 195 31.93 -19.03 18.68
CA ALA A 195 32.28 -18.53 20.01
C ALA A 195 31.68 -19.37 21.16
N SER A 196 30.50 -19.98 20.94
CA SER A 196 29.82 -20.79 21.97
C SER A 196 30.36 -22.21 22.12
N GLY A 197 31.31 -22.65 21.29
CA GLY A 197 31.85 -24.02 21.32
C GLY A 197 30.87 -25.11 20.86
N ASN A 198 29.66 -24.72 20.41
CA ASN A 198 28.61 -25.63 19.96
C ASN A 198 28.82 -26.21 18.55
N LEU A 199 29.96 -25.91 17.90
CA LEU A 199 30.31 -26.52 16.62
C LEU A 199 30.40 -28.06 16.71
N ALA A 200 30.68 -28.61 17.90
CA ALA A 200 30.74 -30.05 18.15
C ALA A 200 29.35 -30.74 18.16
N ILE A 201 28.26 -30.02 18.42
CA ILE A 201 26.91 -30.61 18.51
C ILE A 201 26.32 -30.89 17.11
N LEU A 202 26.85 -30.25 16.06
CA LEU A 202 26.43 -30.53 14.67
C LEU A 202 26.93 -31.88 14.14
N MET A 203 27.83 -32.58 14.86
CA MET A 203 28.39 -33.88 14.46
C MET A 203 27.83 -35.10 15.21
N GLY A 204 26.74 -34.93 15.95
CA GLY A 204 26.00 -36.06 16.52
C GLY A 204 26.33 -36.31 17.98
N ASP A 205 25.50 -35.75 18.85
CA ASP A 205 24.83 -36.48 19.92
C ASP A 205 23.83 -35.51 20.57
N ALA A 206 22.56 -35.68 20.23
CA ALA A 206 21.49 -34.80 20.70
C ALA A 206 21.01 -35.26 22.07
N THR A 207 21.30 -34.47 23.11
CA THR A 207 20.45 -34.42 24.30
C THR A 207 19.52 -33.20 24.19
N PRO A 208 18.23 -33.32 24.50
CA PRO A 208 17.27 -32.22 24.36
C PRO A 208 17.49 -31.17 25.45
N VAL A 209 17.79 -29.94 25.03
CA VAL A 209 17.83 -28.77 25.93
C VAL A 209 16.42 -28.18 26.03
N PRO A 210 15.92 -27.81 27.22
CA PRO A 210 14.63 -27.15 27.36
C PRO A 210 14.62 -25.78 26.68
N VAL A 211 13.60 -25.55 25.85
CA VAL A 211 13.32 -24.27 25.20
C VAL A 211 12.94 -23.27 26.28
N VAL A 212 13.82 -22.31 26.55
CA VAL A 212 13.48 -21.12 27.35
C VAL A 212 12.84 -20.12 26.41
N GLU A 213 11.56 -19.82 26.63
CA GLU A 213 10.80 -18.75 25.95
C GLU A 213 11.40 -17.39 26.34
N GLY A 214 12.40 -16.94 25.58
CA GLY A 214 12.85 -15.55 25.58
C GLY A 214 12.01 -14.70 24.61
N PRO A 215 11.95 -13.37 24.81
CA PRO A 215 11.28 -12.48 23.87
C PRO A 215 11.87 -12.64 22.48
N SER A 216 11.01 -12.70 21.47
CA SER A 216 11.39 -12.85 20.07
C SER A 216 12.35 -11.72 19.68
N ALA A 217 13.44 -12.04 18.95
CA ALA A 217 14.37 -11.03 18.44
C ALA A 217 13.69 -9.93 17.60
N VAL A 218 12.46 -10.19 17.13
CA VAL A 218 11.62 -9.24 16.41
C VAL A 218 10.98 -8.20 17.35
N GLU A 219 10.58 -8.57 18.57
CA GLU A 219 10.07 -7.61 19.57
C GLU A 219 11.15 -6.59 19.96
N LEU A 220 12.39 -7.06 20.15
CA LEU A 220 13.56 -6.21 20.41
C LEU A 220 13.88 -5.26 19.26
N LEU A 221 13.58 -5.64 18.01
CA LEU A 221 13.78 -4.77 16.84
C LEU A 221 12.63 -3.76 16.66
N LEU A 222 11.40 -4.13 17.02
CA LEU A 222 10.23 -3.24 17.00
C LEU A 222 10.32 -2.13 18.05
N ASP A 223 10.97 -2.40 19.19
CA ASP A 223 11.24 -1.41 20.24
C ASP A 223 12.26 -0.34 19.83
N LEU A 224 13.06 -0.59 18.77
CA LEU A 224 14.01 0.37 18.22
C LEU A 224 13.39 1.32 17.19
N VAL A 225 12.14 1.09 16.79
CA VAL A 225 11.41 1.94 15.86
C VAL A 225 10.65 3.01 16.65
N PRO A 226 10.85 4.32 16.38
CA PRO A 226 10.16 5.38 17.11
C PRO A 226 8.63 5.28 16.87
N ASP A 227 7.84 5.61 17.89
CA ASP A 227 6.39 5.32 17.94
C ASP A 227 5.59 5.90 16.75
N ASP A 228 6.06 6.99 16.17
CA ASP A 228 5.51 7.68 15.00
C ASP A 228 5.88 7.03 13.65
N ALA A 229 6.84 6.09 13.65
CA ALA A 229 7.24 5.29 12.49
C ALA A 229 6.90 3.79 12.63
N LYS A 230 6.28 3.38 13.75
CA LYS A 230 5.79 2.01 13.92
C LYS A 230 4.70 1.75 12.88
N PRO A 231 4.90 0.83 11.92
CA PRO A 231 3.86 0.53 10.94
C PRO A 231 2.60 0.04 11.66
N ALA A 232 1.41 0.34 11.12
CA ALA A 232 0.10 -0.08 11.65
C ALA A 232 -0.08 -1.60 11.85
N ILE A 233 0.96 -2.37 11.54
CA ILE A 233 1.16 -3.77 11.86
C ILE A 233 1.05 -4.05 13.38
N VAL A 234 1.27 -3.05 14.26
CA VAL A 234 1.24 -3.21 15.73
C VAL A 234 -0.18 -3.45 16.30
N ASP A 235 -1.25 -3.07 15.58
CA ASP A 235 -2.64 -3.21 16.07
C ASP A 235 -3.41 -4.39 15.45
N LEU A 236 -2.71 -5.34 14.83
CA LEU A 236 -3.37 -6.52 14.26
C LEU A 236 -3.86 -7.47 15.37
N PRO A 237 -5.08 -8.02 15.27
CA PRO A 237 -5.56 -9.01 16.23
C PRO A 237 -4.69 -10.28 16.19
N GLU A 238 -4.53 -10.90 17.36
CA GLU A 238 -3.72 -12.11 17.52
C GLU A 238 -4.24 -13.25 16.64
N THR A 239 -3.33 -13.89 15.91
CA THR A 239 -3.63 -15.06 15.08
C THR A 239 -3.90 -16.26 15.98
N VAL A 240 -5.09 -16.86 15.83
CA VAL A 240 -5.52 -18.02 16.61
C VAL A 240 -5.71 -19.21 15.67
N VAL A 241 -5.24 -20.39 16.06
CA VAL A 241 -5.40 -21.62 15.26
C VAL A 241 -6.18 -22.67 16.02
N GLU A 242 -7.26 -23.14 15.40
CA GLU A 242 -8.06 -24.27 15.89
C GLU A 242 -7.75 -25.51 15.04
N VAL A 243 -6.91 -26.40 15.58
CA VAL A 243 -6.58 -27.70 14.96
C VAL A 243 -7.77 -28.65 15.09
N GLY A 244 -8.01 -29.45 14.05
CA GLY A 244 -9.14 -30.39 13.98
C GLY A 244 -10.44 -29.77 13.45
N ARG A 245 -10.48 -28.45 13.24
CA ARG A 245 -11.65 -27.72 12.74
C ARG A 245 -11.39 -27.20 11.34
N GLY A 246 -11.87 -27.90 10.31
CA GLY A 246 -11.71 -27.48 8.92
C GLY A 246 -12.40 -28.45 7.96
N PRO A 247 -12.39 -28.17 6.65
CA PRO A 247 -12.90 -29.08 5.64
C PRO A 247 -12.21 -30.44 5.69
N GLY A 248 -12.92 -31.48 5.28
CA GLY A 248 -12.31 -32.80 5.04
C GLY A 248 -11.37 -32.78 3.83
N HIS A 249 -11.08 -33.96 3.28
CA HIS A 249 -10.29 -34.09 2.05
C HIS A 249 -10.85 -33.23 0.91
N SER A 250 -9.96 -32.57 0.16
CA SER A 250 -10.32 -31.74 -0.99
C SER A 250 -9.17 -31.66 -1.98
N SER A 251 -9.50 -31.59 -3.26
CA SER A 251 -8.51 -31.33 -4.32
C SER A 251 -8.08 -29.86 -4.31
N CYS A 252 -6.85 -29.61 -4.76
CA CYS A 252 -6.34 -28.25 -4.86
C CYS A 252 -7.21 -27.39 -5.80
N PRO A 253 -7.70 -26.21 -5.37
CA PRO A 253 -8.60 -25.43 -6.19
C PRO A 253 -7.90 -24.92 -7.46
N PRO A 254 -8.55 -24.97 -8.63
CA PRO A 254 -7.93 -24.56 -9.89
C PRO A 254 -7.94 -23.04 -10.09
N THR A 255 -8.89 -22.33 -9.49
CA THR A 255 -9.12 -20.89 -9.65
C THR A 255 -9.19 -20.18 -8.30
N SER A 256 -8.99 -18.86 -8.29
CA SER A 256 -9.00 -18.07 -7.05
C SER A 256 -10.40 -17.98 -6.43
N GLY A 257 -11.46 -18.04 -7.25
CA GLY A 257 -12.85 -18.13 -6.76
C GLY A 257 -13.09 -19.42 -5.98
N MET A 258 -12.63 -20.56 -6.50
CA MET A 258 -12.71 -21.85 -5.80
C MET A 258 -11.78 -21.90 -4.58
N ALA A 259 -10.65 -21.20 -4.61
CA ALA A 259 -9.77 -21.07 -3.46
C ALA A 259 -10.45 -20.26 -2.34
N ALA A 260 -11.11 -19.15 -2.67
CA ALA A 260 -11.92 -18.39 -1.72
C ALA A 260 -13.08 -19.19 -1.14
N GLU A 261 -13.76 -20.01 -1.95
CA GLU A 261 -14.84 -20.87 -1.47
C GLU A 261 -14.33 -21.97 -0.51
N LEU A 262 -13.20 -22.60 -0.84
CA LEU A 262 -12.62 -23.69 -0.04
C LEU A 262 -11.91 -23.18 1.22
N PHE A 263 -11.10 -22.14 1.09
CA PHE A 263 -10.24 -21.64 2.16
C PHE A 263 -10.87 -20.48 2.92
N GLY A 264 -11.78 -19.71 2.31
CA GLY A 264 -12.35 -18.49 2.90
C GLY A 264 -11.78 -17.20 2.29
N GLY A 265 -12.39 -16.07 2.65
CA GLY A 265 -12.04 -14.75 2.14
C GLY A 265 -12.55 -14.47 0.72
N ASP A 266 -12.11 -13.34 0.15
CA ASP A 266 -12.44 -12.91 -1.21
C ASP A 266 -11.50 -13.52 -2.26
N ALA A 267 -12.06 -13.84 -3.44
CA ALA A 267 -11.31 -14.39 -4.57
C ALA A 267 -10.14 -13.51 -5.03
N GLY A 268 -10.23 -12.18 -4.85
CA GLY A 268 -9.19 -11.24 -5.23
C GLY A 268 -7.93 -11.31 -4.35
N MET A 269 -8.02 -11.92 -3.16
CA MET A 269 -6.91 -12.04 -2.23
C MET A 269 -6.01 -13.24 -2.53
N TRP A 270 -6.50 -14.20 -3.31
CA TRP A 270 -5.82 -15.46 -3.59
C TRP A 270 -5.06 -15.42 -4.90
N GLN A 271 -3.76 -15.67 -4.82
CA GLN A 271 -2.88 -15.80 -5.97
C GLN A 271 -2.31 -17.21 -6.04
N LYS A 272 -2.45 -17.85 -7.19
CA LYS A 272 -1.88 -19.16 -7.43
C LYS A 272 -0.39 -19.02 -7.70
N SER A 273 0.43 -19.78 -6.99
CA SER A 273 1.86 -19.88 -7.32
C SER A 273 2.01 -20.64 -8.63
N GLY A 274 2.74 -20.08 -9.59
CA GLY A 274 3.05 -20.76 -10.85
C GLY A 274 4.11 -21.85 -10.71
N ALA A 275 4.90 -21.81 -9.63
CA ALA A 275 6.04 -22.72 -9.41
C ALA A 275 5.67 -23.94 -8.55
N PHE A 276 4.62 -23.85 -7.73
CA PHE A 276 4.22 -24.88 -6.79
C PHE A 276 2.69 -25.02 -6.79
N ALA A 277 2.17 -26.18 -6.39
CA ALA A 277 0.73 -26.41 -6.20
C ALA A 277 0.21 -25.68 -4.93
N ALA A 278 0.45 -24.38 -4.85
CA ALA A 278 0.19 -23.59 -3.66
C ALA A 278 -0.60 -22.31 -3.97
N TRP A 279 -1.37 -21.88 -2.98
CA TRP A 279 -2.14 -20.65 -2.97
C TRP A 279 -1.57 -19.69 -1.94
N GLN A 280 -1.36 -18.45 -2.35
CA GLN A 280 -0.88 -17.37 -1.48
C GLN A 280 -2.00 -16.36 -1.24
N MET A 281 -2.13 -15.93 0.01
CA MET A 281 -3.01 -14.84 0.41
C MET A 281 -2.19 -13.73 1.07
N VAL A 282 -2.45 -12.49 0.64
CA VAL A 282 -1.93 -11.27 1.30
C VAL A 282 -3.09 -10.29 1.45
N ASN A 283 -3.56 -10.09 2.68
CA ASN A 283 -4.51 -9.04 3.01
C ASN A 283 -3.88 -8.06 4.00
N PRO A 284 -3.40 -6.88 3.54
CA PRO A 284 -2.75 -5.92 4.42
C PRO A 284 -3.73 -5.05 5.22
N ILE A 285 -5.04 -5.13 4.94
CA ILE A 285 -6.04 -4.23 5.51
C ILE A 285 -6.81 -4.94 6.63
N ASP A 286 -7.39 -6.10 6.31
CA ASP A 286 -8.25 -6.85 7.24
C ASP A 286 -7.70 -8.25 7.47
N SER A 287 -7.82 -8.75 8.70
CA SER A 287 -7.41 -10.10 9.03
C SER A 287 -8.50 -11.10 8.59
N ALA A 288 -8.13 -12.15 7.87
CA ALA A 288 -9.07 -13.15 7.35
C ALA A 288 -9.27 -14.33 8.31
N ILE A 289 -10.38 -15.05 8.11
CA ILE A 289 -10.58 -16.40 8.66
C ILE A 289 -10.36 -17.38 7.52
N VAL A 290 -9.44 -18.33 7.72
CA VAL A 290 -9.00 -19.25 6.69
C VAL A 290 -9.08 -20.68 7.19
N THR A 291 -9.69 -21.56 6.39
CA THR A 291 -9.79 -22.98 6.68
C THR A 291 -8.84 -23.79 5.81
N VAL A 292 -8.26 -24.84 6.39
CA VAL A 292 -7.22 -25.68 5.80
C VAL A 292 -7.77 -27.11 5.75
N PRO A 293 -7.94 -27.71 4.56
CA PRO A 293 -8.40 -29.10 4.39
C PRO A 293 -7.43 -30.15 4.93
N THR A 294 -7.92 -31.36 5.23
CA THR A 294 -7.15 -32.47 5.85
C THR A 294 -5.80 -32.83 5.18
N ASP A 295 -5.68 -32.69 3.84
CA ASP A 295 -4.45 -33.05 3.12
C ASP A 295 -3.59 -31.84 2.74
N MET A 296 -3.85 -30.69 3.34
CA MET A 296 -3.17 -29.45 3.00
C MET A 296 -2.40 -28.91 4.20
N THR A 297 -1.38 -28.13 3.90
CA THR A 297 -0.53 -27.49 4.91
C THR A 297 -0.57 -25.99 4.70
N ALA A 298 -0.92 -25.24 5.73
CA ALA A 298 -0.85 -23.80 5.71
C ALA A 298 0.41 -23.32 6.45
N ALA A 299 1.22 -22.49 5.79
CA ALA A 299 2.27 -21.70 6.42
C ALA A 299 1.77 -20.27 6.56
N TYR A 300 1.85 -19.68 7.74
CA TYR A 300 1.29 -18.36 8.02
C TYR A 300 2.22 -17.54 8.93
N VAL A 301 2.00 -16.23 8.95
CA VAL A 301 2.68 -15.33 9.89
C VAL A 301 1.73 -15.04 11.05
N ASN A 302 2.19 -15.28 12.29
CA ASN A 302 1.44 -14.85 13.46
C ASN A 302 1.51 -13.32 13.56
N ASN A 303 0.35 -12.66 13.56
CA ASN A 303 0.25 -11.20 13.55
C ASN A 303 0.89 -10.50 14.76
N LYS A 304 1.06 -11.20 15.88
CA LYS A 304 1.62 -10.62 17.11
C LYS A 304 3.12 -10.89 17.23
N THR A 305 3.53 -12.13 17.02
CA THR A 305 4.94 -12.53 17.19
C THR A 305 5.77 -12.35 15.91
N MET A 306 5.11 -12.13 14.77
CA MET A 306 5.70 -12.11 13.42
C MET A 306 6.45 -13.40 13.05
N GLN A 307 6.20 -14.49 13.76
CA GLN A 307 6.84 -15.75 13.49
C GLN A 307 6.12 -16.48 12.35
N PHE A 308 6.92 -17.09 11.49
CA PHE A 308 6.41 -18.05 10.50
C PHE A 308 6.11 -19.37 11.19
N LEU A 309 4.84 -19.76 11.15
CA LEU A 309 4.32 -20.99 11.73
C LEU A 309 3.66 -21.82 10.63
N SER A 310 3.41 -23.09 10.91
CA SER A 310 2.69 -23.97 9.98
C SER A 310 1.70 -24.86 10.72
N VAL A 311 0.61 -25.22 10.03
CA VAL A 311 -0.41 -26.13 10.53
C VAL A 311 -0.87 -27.06 9.42
N HIS A 312 -0.96 -28.35 9.72
CA HIS A 312 -1.60 -29.34 8.87
C HIS A 312 -3.11 -29.34 9.12
N GLY A 313 -3.90 -29.42 8.06
CA GLY A 313 -5.34 -29.52 8.20
C GLY A 313 -5.80 -30.86 8.78
N PRO A 314 -7.09 -30.99 9.17
CA PRO A 314 -8.10 -29.95 9.09
C PRO A 314 -7.87 -28.88 10.17
N ALA A 315 -7.85 -27.59 9.81
CA ALA A 315 -7.61 -26.50 10.75
C ALA A 315 -8.30 -25.20 10.32
N THR A 316 -8.61 -24.32 11.27
CA THR A 316 -9.12 -22.96 11.02
C THR A 316 -8.18 -21.97 11.66
N ILE A 317 -7.70 -21.02 10.87
CA ILE A 317 -6.80 -19.94 11.27
C ILE A 317 -7.63 -18.65 11.28
N TYR A 318 -7.75 -18.03 12.45
CA TYR A 318 -8.41 -16.75 12.62
C TYR A 318 -7.38 -15.64 12.64
N ASN A 319 -7.78 -14.46 12.18
CA ASN A 319 -6.98 -13.25 12.22
C ASN A 319 -5.62 -13.44 11.51
N VAL A 320 -5.66 -13.87 10.24
CA VAL A 320 -4.44 -14.04 9.43
C VAL A 320 -4.42 -13.07 8.26
N ASN A 321 -3.28 -12.39 8.08
CA ASN A 321 -3.09 -11.41 7.02
C ASN A 321 -2.17 -11.93 5.91
N PHE A 322 -1.30 -12.89 6.23
CA PHE A 322 -0.41 -13.54 5.27
C PHE A 322 -0.41 -15.05 5.51
N LEU A 323 -0.67 -15.81 4.46
CA LEU A 323 -0.45 -17.24 4.49
C LEU A 323 -0.22 -17.84 3.09
N VAL A 324 0.30 -19.06 3.08
CA VAL A 324 0.46 -19.91 1.91
C VAL A 324 -0.14 -21.28 2.24
N ILE A 325 -1.04 -21.78 1.41
CA ILE A 325 -1.57 -23.15 1.49
C ILE A 325 -0.94 -23.98 0.40
N SER A 326 -0.21 -25.00 0.80
CA SER A 326 0.28 -26.05 -0.10
C SER A 326 -0.74 -27.19 -0.14
N CYS A 327 -1.16 -27.48 -1.36
CA CYS A 327 -1.62 -28.81 -1.74
C CYS A 327 -0.43 -29.58 -2.36
#